data_AF-A0A179SAI3-F1
#
_entry.id   AF-A0A179SAI3-F1
#
_cell.length_a   1.000
_cell.length_b   1.000
_cell.length_c   1.000
_cell.angle_alpha   90.00
_cell.angle_beta   90.00
_cell.angle_gamma   90.00
#
_symmetry.space_group_name_H-M   'P 1'
#
loop_
_entity.id
_entity.type
_entity.pdbx_description
1 polymer ?
#
loop_
_entity_poly.entity_id
_entity_poly.type
_entity_poly.pdbx_seq_one_letter_code
_entity_poly.pdbx_strand_id
1 'polypeptide(L)' 'MGPRLTRDEVLDLLRARVEAAGSASAAARSLGVSPAYLIDVRATRRPPGARLLAGLGLEQAIVPVEGAGRVA' A
#
# COMPACT_ATOMS: atom_id res chain seq x y z
N MET A 1 -11.12 0.98 15.80
CA MET A 1 -9.94 0.38 15.14
C MET A 1 -10.40 -0.06 13.75
N GLY A 2 -9.86 0.54 12.68
CA GLY A 2 -10.25 0.19 11.31
C GLY A 2 -9.78 -1.22 10.91
N PRO A 3 -10.26 -1.75 9.77
CA PRO A 3 -9.75 -3.00 9.23
C PRO A 3 -8.24 -2.91 9.01
N ARG A 4 -7.52 -3.99 9.34
CA ARG A 4 -6.10 -4.11 9.03
C ARG A 4 -5.97 -4.78 7.68
N LEU A 5 -5.16 -4.18 6.80
CA LEU A 5 -4.91 -4.71 5.48
C LEU A 5 -3.53 -5.35 5.43
N THR A 6 -3.47 -6.51 4.82
CA THR A 6 -2.25 -7.17 4.36
C THR A 6 -1.65 -6.41 3.18
N ARG A 7 -0.40 -6.75 2.84
CA ARG A 7 0.26 -6.15 1.67
C ARG A 7 -0.50 -6.43 0.38
N ASP A 8 -1.01 -7.65 0.21
CA ASP A 8 -1.72 -8.04 -1.01
C ASP A 8 -3.04 -7.27 -1.17
N GLU A 9 -3.79 -7.09 -0.09
CA GLU A 9 -5.01 -6.26 -0.11
C GLU A 9 -4.70 -4.79 -0.48
N VAL A 10 -3.57 -4.24 -0.03
CA VAL A 10 -3.11 -2.90 -0.45
C VAL A 10 -2.80 -2.86 -1.94
N LEU A 11 -2.20 -3.93 -2.50
CA LEU A 11 -1.91 -4.00 -3.94
C LEU A 11 -3.18 -4.13 -4.78
N ASP A 12 -4.20 -4.83 -4.30
CA ASP A 12 -5.50 -4.92 -4.96
C ASP A 12 -6.24 -3.58 -4.96
N LEU A 13 -6.18 -2.84 -3.85
CA LEU A 13 -6.69 -1.46 -3.80
C LEU A 13 -5.96 -0.55 -4.80
N LEU A 14 -4.64 -0.67 -4.90
CA LEU A 14 -3.85 0.07 -5.91
C LEU A 14 -4.26 -0.31 -7.33
N ARG A 15 -4.51 -1.60 -7.61
CA ARG A 15 -5.00 -2.05 -8.92
C ARG A 15 -6.34 -1.42 -9.23
N ALA A 16 -7.32 -1.51 -8.33
CA ALA A 16 -8.64 -0.92 -8.50
C ALA A 16 -8.56 0.60 -8.74
N ARG A 17 -7.65 1.29 -8.04
CA ARG A 17 -7.44 2.73 -8.20
C ARG A 17 -6.85 3.09 -9.56
N VAL A 18 -5.95 2.25 -10.09
CA VAL A 18 -5.37 2.41 -11.44
C VAL A 18 -6.42 2.20 -12.52
N GLU A 19 -7.24 1.15 -12.40
CA GLU A 19 -8.35 0.89 -13.34
C GLU A 19 -9.33 2.06 -13.34
N ALA A 20 -9.74 2.54 -12.15
CA ALA A 20 -10.65 3.69 -12.03
C ALA A 20 -10.06 5.00 -12.59
N ALA A 21 -8.73 5.16 -12.56
CA ALA A 21 -8.05 6.31 -13.14
C ALA A 21 -7.75 6.16 -14.64
N GLY A 22 -7.94 4.96 -15.21
CA GLY A 22 -7.66 4.61 -16.61
C GLY A 22 -6.17 4.43 -16.94
N SER A 23 -5.24 4.80 -16.05
CA SER A 23 -3.81 4.52 -16.23
C SER A 23 -3.03 4.65 -14.92
N ALA A 24 -1.85 4.01 -14.88
CA ALA A 24 -0.93 4.12 -13.74
C ALA A 24 -0.44 5.57 -13.55
N SER A 25 -0.17 6.29 -14.63
CA SER A 25 0.28 7.69 -14.56
C SER A 25 -0.80 8.63 -14.00
N ALA A 26 -2.06 8.44 -14.41
CA ALA A 26 -3.18 9.22 -13.88
C ALA A 26 -3.41 8.92 -12.39
N ALA A 27 -3.37 7.64 -12.00
CA ALA A 27 -3.47 7.24 -10.59
C ALA A 27 -2.34 7.83 -9.75
N ALA A 28 -1.08 7.74 -10.21
CA ALA A 28 0.08 8.30 -9.52
C ALA A 28 -0.06 9.81 -9.29
N ARG A 29 -0.52 10.56 -10.30
CA ARG A 29 -0.81 11.99 -10.18
C ARG A 29 -1.88 12.26 -9.12
N SER A 30 -2.97 11.49 -9.11
CA SER A 30 -4.04 11.63 -8.11
C SER A 30 -3.59 11.28 -6.68
N LEU A 31 -2.64 10.36 -6.54
CA LEU A 31 -2.06 9.91 -5.27
C LEU A 31 -0.86 10.78 -4.84
N GLY A 32 -0.46 11.75 -5.66
CA GLY A 32 0.65 12.66 -5.38
C GLY A 32 2.02 11.95 -5.30
N VAL A 33 2.22 10.89 -6.09
CA VAL A 33 3.48 10.12 -6.19
C VAL A 33 3.98 10.05 -7.63
N SER A 34 5.24 9.63 -7.83
CA SER A 34 5.76 9.45 -9.19
C SER A 34 5.22 8.17 -9.85
N PRO A 35 4.99 8.17 -11.19
CA PRO A 35 4.56 6.96 -11.90
C PRO A 35 5.54 5.80 -11.77
N ALA A 36 6.85 6.07 -11.80
CA ALA A 36 7.89 5.05 -11.61
C ALA A 36 7.79 4.38 -10.23
N TYR A 37 7.58 5.18 -9.17
CA TYR A 37 7.39 4.65 -7.83
C TYR A 37 6.13 3.78 -7.73
N LEU A 38 5.01 4.24 -8.31
CA LEU A 38 3.78 3.45 -8.33
C LEU A 38 3.97 2.11 -9.07
N ILE A 39 4.69 2.11 -10.20
CA ILE A 39 5.01 0.89 -10.96
C ILE A 39 5.89 -0.04 -10.14
N ASP A 40 6.93 0.46 -9.47
CA ASP A 40 7.80 -0.34 -8.61
C ASP A 40 7.03 -0.99 -7.46
N VAL A 41 6.10 -0.26 -6.84
CA VAL A 41 5.25 -0.80 -5.77
C VAL A 41 4.32 -1.89 -6.31
N ARG A 42 3.66 -1.65 -7.46
CA ARG A 42 2.80 -2.66 -8.11
C ARG A 42 3.57 -3.90 -8.54
N ALA A 43 4.83 -3.74 -8.96
CA ALA A 43 5.73 -4.83 -9.30
C ALA A 43 6.34 -5.52 -8.06
N THR A 44 5.94 -5.13 -6.84
CA THR A 44 6.46 -5.64 -5.56
C THR A 44 7.95 -5.41 -5.32
N ARG A 45 8.60 -4.57 -6.14
CA ARG A 45 10.01 -4.21 -6.03
C ARG A 45 10.27 -3.24 -4.88
N ARG A 46 9.24 -2.47 -4.49
CA ARG A 46 9.29 -1.56 -3.35
C ARG A 46 8.03 -1.72 -2.48
N PRO A 47 8.16 -1.57 -1.15
CA PRO A 47 6.98 -1.50 -0.30
C PRO A 47 6.21 -0.19 -0.52
N PRO A 48 4.88 -0.20 -0.32
CA PRO A 48 4.08 1.01 -0.29
C PRO A 48 4.47 1.84 0.94
N GLY A 49 4.86 3.08 0.70
CA GLY A 49 5.31 4.02 1.72
C GLY A 49 4.16 4.91 2.21
N ALA A 50 4.41 5.61 3.32
CA ALA A 50 3.41 6.42 4.03
C ALA A 50 2.62 7.38 3.11
N ARG A 51 3.29 8.06 2.16
CA ARG A 51 2.61 8.99 1.24
C ARG A 51 1.60 8.29 0.31
N LEU A 52 1.96 7.11 -0.18
CA LEU A 52 1.08 6.31 -1.04
C LEU A 52 -0.10 5.76 -0.24
N LEU A 53 0.17 5.24 0.96
CA LEU A 53 -0.87 4.76 1.88
C LEU A 53 -1.83 5.88 2.24
N ALA A 54 -1.33 7.07 2.59
CA ALA A 54 -2.16 8.24 2.89
C ALA A 54 -3.04 8.64 1.70
N GLY A 55 -2.52 8.56 0.46
CA GLY A 55 -3.30 8.78 -0.76
C GLY A 55 -4.44 7.78 -0.96
N LEU A 56 -4.37 6.61 -0.32
CA LEU A 56 -5.43 5.59 -0.28
C LEU A 56 -6.33 5.72 0.96
N GLY A 57 -6.11 6.71 1.83
CA GLY A 57 -6.79 6.83 3.11
C GLY A 57 -6.32 5.79 4.14
N LEU A 58 -5.12 5.24 3.96
CA LEU A 58 -4.51 4.24 4.83
C LEU A 58 -3.35 4.83 5.62
N GLU A 59 -3.08 4.24 6.78
CA GLU A 59 -1.91 4.53 7.60
C GLU A 59 -1.17 3.22 7.92
N GLN A 60 0.15 3.29 8.05
CA GLN A 60 0.95 2.17 8.53
C GLN A 60 1.06 2.22 10.05
N ALA A 61 0.66 1.16 10.73
CA ALA A 61 0.82 1.00 12.17
C ALA A 61 1.75 -0.16 12.52
N ILE A 62 2.65 0.06 13.48
CA ILE A 62 3.44 -1.01 14.11
C ILE A 62 2.61 -1.56 15.26
N VAL A 63 2.19 -2.81 15.14
CA VAL A 63 1.44 -3.50 16.20
C VAL A 63 2.36 -4.49 16.91
N PRO A 64 2.43 -4.48 18.25
CA PRO A 64 3.06 -5.57 18.98
C PRO A 64 2.35 -6.87 18.63
N VAL A 65 3.09 -7.84 18.11
CA VAL A 65 2.62 -9.22 18.04
C VAL A 65 3.00 -9.86 19.36
N GLU A 66 2.04 -10.44 20.09
CA GLU A 66 2.40 -11.28 21.24
C GLU A 66 3.18 -12.48 20.69
N GLY A 67 4.49 -12.46 20.93
CA GLY A 67 5.36 -13.56 20.57
C GLY A 67 4.99 -14.78 21.41
N ALA A 68 4.67 -15.89 20.74
CA ALA A 68 4.62 -17.20 21.37
C ALA A 68 5.98 -17.46 22.04
N GLY A 69 6.03 -17.32 23.36
CA GLY A 69 7.19 -17.67 24.15
C GLY A 69 7.50 -19.14 23.93
N ARG A 70 8.57 -19.44 23.20
CA ARG A 70 9.31 -20.68 23.39
C ARG A 70 10.48 -20.37 24.31
N VAL A 71 10.23 -20.53 25.60
CA VAL A 71 11.27 -20.88 26.57
C VAL A 71 11.39 -22.41 26.53
N ALA A 72 12.57 -22.89 26.15
CA ALA A 72 13.00 -24.26 26.38
C ALA A 72 14.21 -24.19 27.32
#